data_AF-A0A396IV74-F1
#
_entry.id   AF-A0A396IV74-F1
#
_cell.length_a   1.000
_cell.length_b   1.000
_cell.length_c   1.000
_cell.angle_alpha   90.00
_cell.angle_beta   90.00
_cell.angle_gamma   90.00
#
_symmetry.space_group_name_H-M   'P 1'
#
loop_
_entity.id
_entity.type
_entity.pdbx_description
1 polymer ?
#
loop_
_entity_poly.entity_id
_entity_poly.type
_entity_poly.pdbx_seq_one_letter_code
_entity_poly.pdbx_strand_id
1 'polypeptide(L)'
;MVEKNYKAVQALKLSQEGDSLNETNAKVDFSDFGDFDDDQGMEVDDDEMDVEDGGADEVQNEFKEKVLGVLKEGDFEEKRSSKLTLEKFLDLLSLFNKAGLHFS
;
A
#
# COMPACT_ATOMS: atom_id res chain seq x y z
N MET A 1 -2.52 28.23 -36.49
CA MET A 1 -2.27 28.26 -35.04
C MET A 1 -2.08 26.83 -34.54
N VAL A 2 -0.91 26.22 -34.83
CA VAL A 2 -0.56 24.83 -34.42
C VAL A 2 0.81 24.80 -33.71
N GLU A 3 1.50 25.94 -33.60
CA GLU A 3 2.86 26.04 -33.05
C GLU A 3 2.91 25.87 -31.52
N LYS A 4 1.79 26.07 -30.80
CA LYS A 4 1.76 26.02 -29.34
C LYS A 4 1.99 24.62 -28.76
N ASN A 5 1.80 23.56 -29.55
CA ASN A 5 2.01 22.17 -29.11
C ASN A 5 3.37 21.60 -29.52
N TYR A 6 4.22 22.36 -30.20
CA TYR A 6 5.51 21.88 -30.70
C TYR A 6 6.46 21.44 -29.58
N LYS A 7 6.47 22.17 -28.45
CA LYS A 7 7.26 21.79 -27.27
C LYS A 7 6.79 20.47 -26.65
N ALA A 8 5.48 20.25 -26.58
CA ALA A 8 4.92 19.01 -26.05
C ALA A 8 5.30 17.81 -26.93
N VAL A 9 5.24 17.97 -28.26
CA VAL A 9 5.63 16.91 -29.21
C VAL A 9 7.13 16.60 -29.15
N GLN A 10 7.99 17.61 -28.95
CA GLN A 10 9.43 17.36 -28.78
C GLN A 10 9.74 16.61 -27.47
N ALA A 11 9.09 16.95 -26.36
CA ALA A 11 9.28 16.26 -25.08
C ALA A 11 8.88 14.77 -25.17
N LEU A 12 7.76 14.48 -25.85
CA LEU A 12 7.30 13.11 -26.06
C LEU A 12 8.27 12.27 -26.91
N LYS A 13 8.88 12.87 -27.95
CA LYS A 13 9.85 12.16 -28.79
C LYS A 13 11.13 11.79 -28.03
N LEU A 14 11.64 12.67 -27.17
CA LEU A 14 12.83 12.35 -26.36
C LEU A 14 12.58 11.21 -25.37
N SER A 15 11.37 11.09 -24.80
CA SER A 15 11.03 9.96 -23.93
C SER A 15 10.96 8.63 -24.68
N GLN A 16 10.63 8.64 -25.97
CA GLN A 16 10.43 7.41 -26.73
C GLN A 16 11.73 6.84 -27.32
N GLU A 17 12.77 7.66 -27.50
CA GLU A 17 14.10 7.21 -27.94
C GLU A 17 14.99 6.66 -26.79
N GLY A 18 14.53 6.73 -25.53
CA GLY A 18 15.27 6.23 -24.36
C GLY A 18 14.94 4.81 -23.91
N ASP A 19 13.87 4.20 -24.43
CA ASP A 19 13.33 2.92 -23.92
C ASP A 19 13.47 1.75 -24.92
N SER A 20 14.62 1.74 -25.61
CA SER A 20 15.12 0.51 -26.20
C SER A 20 16.02 -0.13 -25.16
N LEU A 21 15.51 -1.11 -24.39
CA LEU A 21 16.17 -2.39 -24.11
C LEU A 21 15.26 -3.35 -23.32
N ASN A 22 14.98 -4.47 -23.98
CA ASN A 22 14.76 -5.85 -23.50
C ASN A 22 13.79 -6.18 -22.36
N GLU A 23 12.63 -6.68 -22.79
CA GLU A 23 11.94 -7.84 -22.22
C GLU A 23 12.92 -8.92 -21.72
N THR A 24 13.05 -9.11 -20.39
CA THR A 24 13.36 -10.40 -19.74
C THR A 24 13.00 -10.37 -18.25
N ASN A 25 12.17 -11.33 -17.82
CA ASN A 25 11.93 -11.80 -16.44
C ASN A 25 12.37 -10.89 -15.28
N ALA A 26 11.41 -10.20 -14.66
CA ALA A 26 11.58 -9.57 -13.36
C ALA A 26 11.84 -10.65 -12.27
N LYS A 27 13.11 -11.04 -12.11
CA LYS A 27 13.60 -11.74 -10.92
C LYS A 27 13.54 -10.73 -9.78
N VAL A 28 12.47 -10.81 -9.00
CA VAL A 28 12.33 -10.04 -7.76
C VAL A 28 13.50 -10.40 -6.83
N ASP A 29 14.34 -9.41 -6.54
CA ASP A 29 15.54 -9.56 -5.73
C ASP A 29 15.22 -9.18 -4.28
N PHE A 30 15.16 -10.17 -3.39
CA PHE A 30 14.72 -10.01 -1.99
C PHE A 30 15.85 -9.63 -1.02
N SER A 31 17.05 -9.34 -1.52
CA SER A 31 18.20 -8.93 -0.70
C SER A 31 18.05 -7.55 -0.06
N ASP A 32 17.00 -6.80 -0.37
CA ASP A 32 16.73 -5.45 0.14
C ASP A 32 15.97 -5.41 1.49
N PHE A 33 15.46 -6.55 1.98
CA PHE A 33 14.73 -6.62 3.27
C PHE A 33 15.64 -6.71 4.52
N GLY A 34 16.94 -6.44 4.37
CA GLY A 34 17.98 -6.84 5.32
C GLY A 34 18.51 -5.77 6.27
N ASP A 35 17.90 -4.58 6.39
CA ASP A 35 18.40 -3.55 7.30
C ASP A 35 17.24 -2.82 8.01
N PHE A 36 16.75 -3.44 9.08
CA PHE A 36 15.92 -2.77 10.09
C PHE A 36 16.70 -2.73 11.40
N ASP A 37 17.81 -2.00 11.41
CA ASP A 37 18.44 -1.51 12.64
C ASP A 37 18.24 0.02 12.67
N ASP A 38 17.05 0.43 13.10
CA ASP A 38 16.81 1.81 13.49
C ASP A 38 15.93 1.79 14.75
N ASP A 39 16.61 1.58 15.88
CA ASP A 39 16.13 1.87 17.23
C ASP A 39 15.97 3.40 17.40
N GLN A 40 15.05 3.99 16.64
CA GLN A 40 14.57 5.34 16.89
C GLN A 40 13.40 5.26 17.86
N GLY A 41 13.73 5.37 19.15
CA GLY A 41 12.76 5.59 20.20
C GLY A 41 11.85 6.77 19.84
N MET A 42 10.56 6.48 19.63
CA MET A 42 9.54 7.51 19.56
C MET A 42 9.39 8.13 20.94
N GLU A 43 9.85 9.36 21.10
CA GLU A 43 9.35 10.24 22.17
C GLU A 43 7.87 10.50 21.86
N VAL A 44 7.00 9.92 22.67
CA VAL A 44 5.56 10.17 22.66
C VAL A 44 5.33 11.59 23.17
N ASP A 45 5.16 12.54 22.26
CA ASP A 45 4.54 13.82 22.61
C ASP A 45 3.03 13.59 22.66
N ASP A 46 2.48 13.70 23.86
CA ASP A 46 1.09 13.43 24.25
C ASP A 46 0.18 14.59 23.82
N ASP A 47 0.17 14.90 22.52
CA ASP A 47 -0.83 15.78 21.93
C ASP A 47 -2.05 14.93 21.56
N GLU A 48 -2.97 14.89 22.53
CA GLU A 48 -4.33 14.37 22.46
C GLU A 48 -5.04 14.83 21.17
N MET A 49 -4.91 14.01 20.11
CA MET A 49 -5.61 14.19 18.85
C MET A 49 -7.08 13.83 19.08
N ASP A 50 -7.87 14.82 19.51
CA ASP A 50 -9.33 14.79 19.49
C ASP A 50 -9.78 14.61 18.03
N VAL A 51 -10.10 13.36 17.68
CA VAL A 51 -10.59 13.00 16.36
C VAL A 51 -12.03 13.49 16.29
N GLU A 52 -12.22 14.75 15.87
CA GLU A 52 -13.55 15.25 15.53
C GLU A 52 -14.16 14.31 14.48
N ASP A 53 -15.17 13.56 14.95
CA ASP A 53 -16.03 12.65 14.21
C ASP A 53 -16.82 13.41 13.14
N GLY A 54 -16.13 13.72 12.05
CA GLY A 54 -16.64 14.46 10.92
C GLY A 54 -17.44 13.59 9.96
N GLY A 55 -18.63 13.12 10.39
CA GLY A 55 -19.81 12.96 9.55
C GLY A 55 -19.69 12.17 8.23
N ALA A 56 -18.81 11.18 8.13
CA ALA A 56 -18.69 10.24 7.01
C ALA A 56 -19.16 8.81 7.38
N ASP A 57 -20.08 8.74 8.33
CA ASP A 57 -20.03 7.74 9.40
C ASP A 57 -20.66 6.38 9.02
N GLU A 58 -21.78 6.31 8.31
CA GLU A 58 -22.43 5.00 8.05
C GLU A 58 -21.63 4.09 7.10
N VAL A 59 -21.15 4.62 5.97
CA VAL A 59 -20.48 3.79 4.94
C VAL A 59 -19.05 3.44 5.35
N GLN A 60 -18.37 4.36 6.04
CA GLN A 60 -17.04 4.08 6.61
C GLN A 60 -17.12 3.09 7.76
N ASN A 61 -18.19 3.13 8.56
CA ASN A 61 -18.40 2.17 9.64
C ASN A 61 -18.70 0.77 9.08
N GLU A 62 -19.55 0.61 8.07
CA GLU A 62 -19.78 -0.70 7.42
C GLU A 62 -18.49 -1.29 6.82
N PHE A 63 -17.68 -0.47 6.16
CA PHE A 63 -16.39 -0.91 5.62
C PHE A 63 -15.41 -1.30 6.74
N LYS A 64 -15.33 -0.50 7.79
CA LYS A 64 -14.48 -0.76 8.96
C LYS A 64 -14.90 -2.03 9.68
N GLU A 65 -16.20 -2.24 9.91
CA GLU A 65 -16.75 -3.46 10.49
C GLU A 65 -16.42 -4.68 9.65
N LYS A 66 -16.51 -4.56 8.31
CA LYS A 66 -16.15 -5.64 7.40
C LYS A 66 -14.66 -5.99 7.46
N VAL A 67 -13.79 -4.99 7.48
CA VAL A 67 -12.33 -5.16 7.62
C VAL A 67 -12.00 -5.80 8.97
N LEU A 68 -12.59 -5.31 10.06
CA LEU A 68 -12.43 -5.88 11.40
C LEU A 68 -12.95 -7.31 11.50
N GLY A 69 -14.07 -7.63 10.84
CA GLY A 69 -14.61 -8.98 10.76
C GLY A 69 -13.63 -9.96 10.12
N VAL A 70 -13.00 -9.57 9.01
CA VAL A 70 -11.97 -10.38 8.33
C VAL A 70 -10.73 -10.57 9.20
N LEU A 71 -10.28 -9.52 9.88
CA LEU A 71 -9.13 -9.58 10.80
C LEU A 71 -9.41 -10.50 12.00
N LYS A 72 -10.64 -10.47 12.54
CA LYS A 72 -11.10 -11.35 13.63
C LYS A 72 -11.18 -12.80 13.19
N GLU A 73 -11.74 -13.07 12.01
CA GLU A 73 -11.84 -14.43 11.45
C GLU A 73 -10.46 -15.08 11.30
N GLY A 74 -9.46 -14.31 10.89
CA GLY A 74 -8.09 -14.81 10.70
C GLY A 74 -7.19 -14.74 11.95
N ASP A 75 -7.69 -14.31 13.11
CA ASP A 75 -6.89 -14.10 14.33
C ASP A 75 -5.73 -13.10 14.11
N PHE A 76 -5.95 -12.07 13.28
CA PHE A 76 -4.95 -11.07 12.92
C PHE A 76 -5.16 -9.72 13.64
N GLU A 77 -6.25 -9.55 14.38
CA GLU A 77 -6.59 -8.30 15.09
C GLU A 77 -5.49 -7.83 16.06
N GLU A 78 -4.91 -8.75 16.83
CA GLU A 78 -3.85 -8.42 17.81
C GLU A 78 -2.42 -8.69 17.28
N LYS A 79 -2.29 -9.17 16.04
CA LYS A 79 -0.98 -9.51 15.47
C LYS A 79 -0.35 -8.28 14.84
N ARG A 80 0.87 -7.96 15.29
CA ARG A 80 1.71 -6.96 14.60
C ARG A 80 2.20 -7.53 13.28
N SER A 81 2.11 -6.73 12.21
CA SER A 81 2.60 -7.07 10.87
C SER A 81 4.05 -7.56 10.87
N SER A 82 4.91 -7.00 11.72
CA SER A 82 6.32 -7.39 11.86
C SER A 82 6.55 -8.82 12.37
N LYS A 83 5.54 -9.44 12.98
CA LYS A 83 5.60 -10.83 13.46
C LYS A 83 4.93 -11.81 12.51
N LEU A 84 4.37 -11.33 11.40
CA LEU A 84 3.71 -12.18 10.40
C LEU A 84 4.72 -12.69 9.38
N THR A 85 4.78 -14.01 9.24
CA THR A 85 5.48 -14.64 8.12
C THR A 85 4.76 -14.37 6.80
N LEU A 86 5.46 -14.48 5.67
CA LEU A 86 4.88 -14.29 4.33
C LEU A 86 3.66 -15.20 4.09
N GLU A 87 3.71 -16.47 4.50
CA GLU A 87 2.57 -17.40 4.37
C GLU A 87 1.32 -16.87 5.08
N LYS A 88 1.48 -16.36 6.30
CA LYS A 88 0.39 -15.75 7.06
C LYS A 88 -0.14 -14.47 6.43
N PHE A 89 0.71 -13.71 5.76
CA PHE A 89 0.28 -12.53 5.01
C PHE A 89 -0.54 -12.89 3.77
N LEU A 90 -0.17 -13.97 3.07
CA LEU A 90 -0.94 -14.51 1.95
C LEU A 90 -2.29 -15.09 2.39
N ASP A 91 -2.33 -15.78 3.54
CA ASP A 91 -3.57 -16.25 4.16
C ASP A 91 -4.51 -15.07 4.45
N LEU A 92 -3.99 -14.00 5.06
CA LEU A 92 -4.74 -12.77 5.33
C LEU A 92 -5.23 -12.09 4.04
N LEU A 93 -4.40 -11.99 3.02
CA LEU A 93 -4.78 -11.44 1.72
C LEU A 93 -5.89 -12.27 1.04
N SER A 94 -5.83 -13.60 1.17
CA SER A 94 -6.89 -14.48 0.67
C SER A 94 -8.22 -14.23 1.38
N LEU A 95 -8.20 -14.06 2.70
CA LEU A 95 -9.38 -13.71 3.49
C LEU A 95 -10.00 -12.38 3.05
N PHE A 96 -9.17 -11.34 2.84
CA PHE A 96 -9.64 -10.07 2.29
C PHE A 96 -10.26 -10.22 0.89
N ASN A 97 -9.58 -10.92 -0.01
CA ASN A 97 -10.10 -11.16 -1.36
C ASN A 97 -11.43 -11.93 -1.37
N LYS A 98 -11.59 -12.93 -0.48
CA LYS A 98 -12.86 -13.67 -0.30
C LYS A 98 -13.98 -12.77 0.20
N ALA A 99 -13.65 -11.80 1.05
CA ALA A 99 -14.60 -10.78 1.51
C ALA A 99 -14.88 -9.70 0.44
N GLY A 100 -14.23 -9.75 -0.74
CA GLY A 100 -14.35 -8.76 -1.80
C GLY A 100 -13.60 -7.47 -1.53
N LEU A 101 -12.59 -7.52 -0.65
CA LEU A 101 -11.69 -6.41 -0.32
C LEU A 101 -10.39 -6.62 -1.11
N HIS A 102 -10.18 -5.77 -2.13
CA HIS A 102 -9.01 -5.82 -3.01
C HIS A 102 -8.15 -4.58 -2.82
N PHE A 103 -6.83 -4.78 -2.78
CA PHE A 103 -5.84 -3.69 -2.68
C PHE A 103 -5.22 -3.48 -4.07
N SER A 104 -5.30 -2.25 -4.59
CA SER A 104 -4.76 -1.81 -5.88
C SER A 104 -3.78 -0.68 -5.68
#